data_AF-A0A7V8NMY4-F1
#
_entry.id   AF-A0A7V8NMY4-F1
#
_cell.length_a   1.000
_cell.length_b   1.000
_cell.length_c   1.000
_cell.angle_alpha   90.00
_cell.angle_beta   90.00
_cell.angle_gamma   90.00
#
_symmetry.space_group_name_H-M   'P 1'
#
loop_
_entity.id
_entity.type
_entity.pdbx_description
1 polymer ?
#
loop_
_entity_poly.entity_id
_entity_poly.type
_entity_poly.pdbx_seq_one_letter_code
_entity_poly.pdbx_strand_id
1 'polypeptide(L)'
;MPVPINRSDEGYFQPLRQLALSPATEVFLGLVHGDGVEATKKRIETVARYVPDFGIATECGMARCRTPELVRKLVSIHAEASNEPERHARSAPEV
;
A
#
# COMPACT_ATOMS: atom_id res chain seq x y z
N MET A 1 -6.70 -0.61 -3.18
CA MET A 1 -7.81 -0.54 -2.21
C MET A 1 -7.46 0.47 -1.11
N PRO A 2 -8.32 1.45 -0.79
CA PRO A 2 -8.08 2.38 0.32
C PRO A 2 -8.08 1.65 1.68
N VAL A 3 -7.23 2.08 2.61
CA VAL A 3 -7.22 1.58 3.99
C VAL A 3 -7.38 2.77 4.94
N PRO A 4 -8.48 2.86 5.72
CA PRO A 4 -8.69 3.98 6.62
C PRO A 4 -7.54 4.15 7.62
N ILE A 5 -7.23 5.40 7.97
CA ILE A 5 -6.08 5.74 8.82
C ILE A 5 -6.09 5.01 10.17
N ASN A 6 -7.24 4.76 10.76
CA ASN A 6 -7.33 4.07 12.06
C ASN A 6 -7.28 2.54 11.97
N ARG A 7 -7.07 1.96 10.78
CA ARG A 7 -6.97 0.51 10.58
C ARG A 7 -5.51 0.07 10.55
N SER A 8 -5.15 -0.68 11.57
CA SER A 8 -3.91 -1.49 11.63
C SER A 8 -4.17 -2.85 12.27
N ASP A 9 -5.44 -3.19 12.47
CA ASP A 9 -5.90 -4.38 13.17
C ASP A 9 -6.05 -5.58 12.24
N GLU A 10 -5.82 -6.76 12.78
CA GLU A 10 -5.90 -8.02 12.05
C GLU A 10 -7.29 -8.27 11.45
N GLY A 11 -8.36 -7.97 12.19
CA GLY A 11 -9.74 -8.22 11.75
C GLY A 11 -10.09 -7.50 10.46
N TYR A 12 -9.56 -6.29 10.22
CA TYR A 12 -9.75 -5.57 8.97
C TYR A 12 -9.07 -6.24 7.76
N PHE A 13 -7.88 -6.82 7.96
CA PHE A 13 -7.10 -7.41 6.86
C PHE A 13 -7.35 -8.91 6.66
N GLN A 14 -7.84 -9.62 7.67
CA GLN A 14 -8.07 -11.06 7.64
C GLN A 14 -8.92 -11.53 6.43
N PRO A 15 -10.00 -10.84 6.02
CA PRO A 15 -10.79 -11.24 4.86
C PRO A 15 -9.99 -11.25 3.54
N LEU A 16 -8.88 -10.51 3.45
CA LEU A 16 -8.09 -10.42 2.22
C LEU A 16 -7.42 -11.75 1.83
N ARG A 17 -7.28 -12.71 2.77
CA ARG A 17 -6.78 -14.07 2.46
C ARG A 17 -7.62 -14.82 1.44
N GLN A 18 -8.88 -14.42 1.27
CA GLN A 18 -9.83 -15.08 0.38
C GLN A 18 -9.97 -14.36 -0.97
N LEU A 19 -9.11 -13.38 -1.25
CA LEU A 19 -9.09 -12.71 -2.54
C LEU A 19 -8.71 -13.72 -3.64
N ALA A 20 -9.69 -14.08 -4.48
CA ALA A 20 -9.47 -14.87 -5.67
C ALA A 20 -9.03 -13.94 -6.81
N LEU A 21 -7.71 -13.78 -6.97
CA LEU A 21 -7.10 -12.93 -7.98
C LEU A 21 -6.50 -13.77 -9.12
N SER A 22 -6.52 -13.23 -10.33
CA SER A 22 -5.71 -13.79 -11.43
C SER A 22 -4.23 -13.64 -11.09
N PRO A 23 -3.35 -14.59 -11.47
CA PRO A 23 -1.89 -14.46 -11.28
C PRO A 23 -1.28 -13.19 -11.88
N ALA A 24 -1.94 -12.58 -12.87
CA ALA A 24 -1.50 -11.33 -13.49
C ALA A 24 -1.98 -10.07 -12.75
N THR A 25 -2.69 -10.20 -11.62
CA THR A 25 -3.25 -9.06 -10.87
C THR A 25 -2.30 -8.63 -9.77
N GLU A 26 -1.84 -7.39 -9.84
CA GLU A 26 -1.07 -6.76 -8.77
C GLU A 26 -2.00 -6.04 -7.78
N VAL A 27 -1.78 -6.24 -6.49
CA VAL A 27 -2.56 -5.60 -5.43
C VAL A 27 -1.82 -4.36 -4.93
N PHE A 28 -2.49 -3.20 -4.93
CA PHE A 28 -1.98 -1.99 -4.28
C PHE A 28 -2.90 -1.55 -3.15
N LEU A 29 -2.33 -1.31 -1.97
CA LEU A 29 -3.05 -0.96 -0.75
C LEU A 29 -2.71 0.46 -0.29
N GLY A 30 -3.76 1.24 -0.01
CA GLY A 30 -3.67 2.64 0.42
C GLY A 30 -3.26 2.77 1.89
N LEU A 31 -2.04 2.35 2.26
CA LEU A 31 -1.53 2.27 3.63
C LEU A 31 -0.83 3.55 4.10
N VAL A 32 -0.43 4.42 3.17
CA VAL A 32 0.33 5.64 3.46
C VAL A 32 -0.61 6.77 3.87
N HIS A 33 -0.34 7.30 5.06
CA HIS A 33 -1.08 8.39 5.68
C HIS A 33 -0.14 9.46 6.22
N GLY A 34 -0.68 10.63 6.56
CA GLY A 34 0.09 11.74 7.13
C GLY A 34 0.52 11.54 8.60
N ASP A 35 0.24 10.39 9.20
CA ASP A 35 0.54 10.05 10.60
C ASP A 35 1.93 9.44 10.82
N GLY A 36 2.67 9.17 9.74
CA GLY A 36 4.10 8.86 9.78
C GLY A 36 4.47 7.47 9.26
N VAL A 37 5.77 7.27 9.11
CA VAL A 37 6.35 6.03 8.59
C VAL A 37 6.11 4.84 9.51
N GLU A 38 6.22 5.01 10.83
CA GLU A 38 6.04 3.91 11.79
C GLU A 38 4.60 3.40 11.81
N ALA A 39 3.62 4.29 11.71
CA ALA A 39 2.22 3.91 11.57
C ALA A 39 1.98 3.17 10.24
N THR A 40 2.61 3.62 9.15
CA THR A 40 2.55 2.97 7.83
C THR A 40 3.16 1.56 7.88
N LYS A 41 4.35 1.41 8.47
CA LYS A 41 5.02 0.11 8.65
C LYS A 41 4.17 -0.85 9.47
N LYS A 42 3.54 -0.39 10.56
CA LYS A 42 2.60 -1.22 11.32
C LYS A 42 1.46 -1.77 10.45
N ARG A 43 0.90 -0.96 9.54
CA ARG A 43 -0.14 -1.43 8.61
C ARG A 43 0.41 -2.44 7.61
N ILE A 44 1.61 -2.20 7.07
CA ILE A 44 2.32 -3.11 6.16
C ILE A 44 2.54 -4.46 6.85
N GLU A 45 3.08 -4.46 8.07
CA GLU A 45 3.33 -5.67 8.86
C GLU A 45 2.04 -6.45 9.15
N THR A 46 0.93 -5.78 9.45
CA THR A 46 -0.35 -6.47 9.68
C THR A 46 -0.85 -7.11 8.39
N VAL A 47 -0.90 -6.38 7.28
CA VAL A 47 -1.48 -6.90 6.04
C VAL A 47 -0.61 -7.96 5.36
N ALA A 48 0.72 -7.90 5.52
CA ALA A 48 1.65 -8.90 5.00
C ALA A 48 1.38 -10.33 5.50
N ARG A 49 0.67 -10.49 6.63
CA ARG A 49 0.24 -11.82 7.14
C ARG A 49 -0.92 -12.44 6.36
N TYR A 50 -1.60 -11.65 5.53
CA TYR A 50 -2.82 -12.01 4.81
C TYR A 50 -2.68 -11.85 3.29
N VAL A 51 -1.88 -10.89 2.83
CA VAL A 51 -1.54 -10.65 1.42
C VAL A 51 -0.02 -10.50 1.36
N PRO A 52 0.72 -11.53 0.90
CA PRO A 52 2.19 -11.48 0.92
C PRO A 52 2.78 -10.52 -0.13
N ASP A 53 2.17 -10.45 -1.32
CA ASP A 53 2.64 -9.64 -2.43
C ASP A 53 1.69 -8.48 -2.69
N PHE A 54 2.14 -7.26 -2.39
CA PHE A 54 1.38 -6.04 -2.63
C PHE A 54 2.30 -4.82 -2.74
N GLY A 55 1.86 -3.81 -3.49
CA GLY A 55 2.40 -2.46 -3.45
C GLY A 55 1.65 -1.57 -2.46
N ILE A 56 2.27 -0.45 -2.09
CA ILE A 56 1.66 0.56 -1.20
C ILE A 56 1.28 1.82 -1.97
N ALA A 57 0.28 2.53 -1.46
CA ALA A 57 -0.20 3.80 -2.01
C ALA A 57 -0.69 4.70 -0.87
N THR A 58 -0.98 5.96 -1.18
CA THR A 58 -1.83 6.78 -0.30
C THR A 58 -3.25 6.24 -0.31
N GLU A 59 -3.98 6.42 0.79
CA GLU A 59 -5.39 5.96 0.89
C GLU A 59 -6.28 6.56 -0.20
N CYS A 60 -6.09 7.85 -0.48
CA CYS A 60 -6.77 8.58 -1.54
C CYS A 60 -5.75 9.41 -2.34
N GLY A 61 -6.20 10.03 -3.43
CA GLY A 61 -5.39 10.96 -4.21
C GLY A 61 -5.02 12.22 -3.42
N MET A 62 -3.84 12.78 -3.73
CA MET A 62 -3.28 13.95 -3.06
C MET A 62 -3.87 15.30 -3.54
N ALA A 63 -4.84 15.30 -4.46
CA ALA A 63 -5.40 16.53 -5.05
C ALA A 63 -6.01 17.50 -4.02
N ARG A 64 -6.41 16.99 -2.84
CA ARG A 64 -7.00 17.78 -1.74
C ARG A 64 -6.02 18.04 -0.60
N CYS A 65 -4.76 17.65 -0.73
CA CYS A 65 -3.70 18.02 0.21
C CYS A 65 -3.43 19.52 0.07
N ARG A 66 -3.97 20.32 0.99
CA ARG A 66 -4.07 21.79 0.85
C ARG A 66 -2.74 22.54 0.96
N THR A 67 -1.64 21.86 1.29
CA THR A 67 -0.31 22.47 1.44
C THR A 67 0.78 21.62 0.76
N PRO A 68 1.82 22.25 0.17
CA PRO A 68 2.98 21.53 -0.36
C PRO A 68 3.70 20.68 0.70
N GLU A 69 3.71 21.13 1.95
CA GLU A 69 4.36 20.44 3.06
C GLU A 69 3.68 19.09 3.34
N LEU A 70 2.34 19.03 3.24
CA LEU A 70 1.60 17.78 3.39
C LEU A 70 1.90 16.81 2.24
N VAL A 71 1.98 17.31 1.01
CA VAL A 71 2.34 16.48 -0.15
C VAL A 71 3.76 15.94 -0.01
N ARG A 72 4.74 16.79 0.33
CA ARG A 72 6.13 16.35 0.57
C ARG A 72 6.19 15.31 1.68
N LYS A 73 5.47 15.53 2.78
CA LYS A 73 5.40 14.56 3.89
C LYS A 73 4.88 13.21 3.43
N LEU A 74 3.79 13.17 2.66
CA LEU A 74 3.24 11.91 2.14
C LEU A 74 4.22 11.19 1.21
N VAL A 75 4.90 11.92 0.33
CA VAL A 75 5.91 11.36 -0.58
C VAL A 75 7.11 10.81 0.20
N SER A 76 7.60 11.54 1.21
CA SER A 76 8.68 11.06 2.08
C SER A 76 8.29 9.79 2.83
N ILE A 77 7.12 9.76 3.47
CA ILE A 77 6.62 8.56 4.16
C ILE A 77 6.49 7.38 3.20
N HIS A 78 5.97 7.61 1.99
CA HIS A 78 5.86 6.57 0.98
C HIS A 78 7.24 6.00 0.64
N ALA A 79 8.20 6.88 0.29
CA ALA A 79 9.56 6.48 -0.09
C ALA A 79 10.28 5.71 1.03
N GLU A 80 10.11 6.13 2.29
CA GLU A 80 10.73 5.46 3.45
C GLU A 80 10.08 4.10 3.78
N ALA A 81 8.81 3.89 3.41
CA ALA A 81 8.07 2.66 3.69
C ALA A 81 8.05 1.65 2.52
N SER A 82 8.39 2.09 1.31
CA SER A 82 8.42 1.25 0.11
C SER A 82 9.82 0.73 -0.20
N ASN A 83 9.90 -0.49 -0.70
CA ASN A 83 11.10 -0.99 -1.37
C ASN A 83 10.92 -0.90 -2.89
N GLU A 84 12.01 -0.72 -3.63
CA GLU A 84 11.98 -0.86 -5.08
C GLU A 84 11.52 -2.29 -5.41
N PRO A 85 10.45 -2.47 -6.20
CA PRO A 85 10.03 -3.80 -6.58
C PRO A 85 11.15 -4.43 -7.40
N GLU A 86 11.37 -5.74 -7.21
CA GLU A 86 12.21 -6.47 -8.16
C GLU A 86 11.66 -6.22 -9.57
N ARG A 87 12.57 -5.97 -10.52
CA ARG A 87 12.19 -5.91 -11.93
C ARG A 87 11.55 -7.25 -12.27
N HIS A 88 10.23 -7.31 -12.23
CA HIS A 88 9.51 -8.37 -12.89
C HIS A 88 9.97 -8.33 -14.34
N ALA A 89 10.67 -9.39 -14.78
CA ALA A 89 10.86 -9.61 -16.20
C ALA A 89 9.45 -9.60 -16.75
N ARG A 90 9.06 -8.50 -17.43
CA ARG A 90 7.74 -8.39 -18.05
C ARG A 90 7.62 -9.66 -18.87
N SER A 91 6.79 -10.60 -18.43
CA SER A 91 6.36 -11.69 -19.28
C SER A 91 5.76 -10.97 -20.47
N ALA A 92 6.46 -11.04 -21.60
CA ALA A 92 5.95 -10.49 -22.84
C ALA A 92 4.54 -11.08 -23.02
N PRO A 93 3.56 -10.29 -23.46
CA PRO A 93 2.30 -10.90 -23.85
C PRO A 93 2.62 -11.94 -24.92
N GLU A 94 2.28 -13.20 -24.67
CA GLU A 94 2.23 -14.21 -25.72
C GLU A 94 1.11 -13.80 -26.68
N VAL A 95 1.47 -13.10 -27.76
CA VAL A 95 0.66 -12.93 -28.97
C VAL A 95 1.57 -12.93 -30.18
#